data_AF-K9R7S1-F1
#
_entry.id   AF-K9R7S1-F1
#
_cell.length_a   1.000
_cell.length_b   1.000
_cell.length_c   1.000
_cell.angle_alpha   90.00
_cell.angle_beta   90.00
_cell.angle_gamma   90.00
#
_symmetry.space_group_name_H-M   'P 1'
#
loop_
_entity.id
_entity.type
_entity.pdbx_description
1 polymer ?
#
loop_
_entity_poly.entity_id
_entity_poly.type
_entity_poly.pdbx_seq_one_letter_code
_entity_poly.pdbx_strand_id
1 'polypeptide(L)'
;MNIQRKYSLPNCTLLLEGLSDASKTAQFQEMRPELSILVNAECTLSGYTQTLAGGRDFFESLVRAVSAYAQEFLSNISNPQAHNSESELVQIEKVTSNIHKLRVRSDIPKENLNNTASVNQTIEVDLNSVQLFDLVEAVDQFFADTQTLPELTLELQPVARKHGAVNSALLEQAVPATVGLTSLAAAAIAFNLIPAPKFPEEPAAQNKVDSTTQTVNSSENSKIESKPETNTTQQTPVQTPTTSPDAPQAIQDLEKLVSSAPEITNRKQLTNLNTQVYRQINQAWSSRQGLQSDIVYRVGAAADGAIVGYKAENQTANDAVEKTPLPKVLYSPAASGAIANEPIAQFRVVFRKTGVLEVSPWNGYGNRSDNIGSQINDQNTLSNLNQKLSASLSQNSGSNTTYKEDLKYRVAVKENGSIADYEPLNKAAFENFRQTPIPKLFQGDNTRNAEQKEQLAQFQVEFKPGGKVEVTPWQGYR
;
A
#
# COMPACT_ATOMS: atom_id res chain seq x y z
N MET A 1 -5.65 14.64 11.62
CA MET A 1 -6.28 13.63 10.72
C MET A 1 -5.19 12.73 10.15
N ASN A 2 -5.46 11.48 9.77
CA ASN A 2 -4.44 10.62 9.12
C ASN A 2 -4.31 10.98 7.63
N ILE A 3 -3.08 11.17 7.15
CA ILE A 3 -2.72 11.63 5.81
C ILE A 3 -1.67 10.70 5.25
N GLN A 4 -1.81 10.36 3.98
CA GLN A 4 -0.83 9.58 3.24
C GLN A 4 -0.32 10.36 2.02
N ARG A 5 0.99 10.28 1.79
CA ARG A 5 1.71 10.89 0.67
C ARG A 5 2.47 9.80 -0.06
N LYS A 6 2.35 9.74 -1.38
CA LYS A 6 2.98 8.70 -2.20
C LYS A 6 3.74 9.34 -3.36
N TYR A 7 5.02 9.03 -3.46
CA TYR A 7 5.92 9.40 -4.55
C TYR A 7 6.27 8.12 -5.31
N SER A 8 5.78 7.98 -6.54
CA SER A 8 5.75 6.70 -7.26
C SER A 8 6.50 6.85 -8.57
N LEU A 9 7.67 6.22 -8.63
CA LEU A 9 8.53 6.11 -9.80
C LEU A 9 8.52 4.66 -10.30
N PRO A 10 8.97 4.37 -11.53
CA PRO A 10 8.91 3.01 -12.10
C PRO A 10 9.59 1.94 -11.25
N ASN A 11 10.70 2.27 -10.60
CA ASN A 11 11.48 1.34 -9.79
C ASN A 11 11.54 1.65 -8.29
N CYS A 12 10.89 2.73 -7.85
CA CYS A 12 10.87 3.15 -6.45
C CYS A 12 9.48 3.71 -6.10
N THR A 13 8.91 3.30 -4.96
CA THR A 13 7.75 3.98 -4.37
C THR A 13 8.05 4.32 -2.93
N LEU A 14 7.97 5.62 -2.62
CA LEU A 14 8.08 6.16 -1.27
C LEU A 14 6.68 6.53 -0.76
N LEU A 15 6.28 5.95 0.37
CA LEU A 15 4.98 6.13 1.01
C LEU A 15 5.19 6.69 2.41
N LEU A 16 4.65 7.87 2.68
CA LEU A 16 4.70 8.52 3.98
C LEU A 16 3.30 8.58 4.56
N GLU A 17 3.11 8.01 5.74
CA GLU A 17 1.88 8.06 6.51
C GLU A 17 2.09 8.89 7.78
N GLY A 18 1.17 9.80 8.06
CA GLY A 18 1.36 10.75 9.14
C GLY A 18 0.10 11.48 9.55
N LEU A 19 0.24 12.36 10.53
CA LEU A 19 -0.85 13.15 11.07
C LEU A 19 -0.70 14.63 10.67
N SER A 20 -1.84 15.29 10.44
CA SER A 20 -1.92 16.75 10.40
C SER A 20 -2.09 17.37 11.78
N ASP A 21 -1.48 18.54 11.97
CA ASP A 21 -1.79 19.44 13.06
C ASP A 21 -3.14 20.15 12.81
N ALA A 22 -4.14 19.81 13.63
CA ALA A 22 -5.50 20.36 13.52
C ALA A 22 -5.60 21.84 13.92
N SER A 23 -4.56 22.41 14.57
CA SER A 23 -4.57 23.80 15.03
C SER A 23 -4.27 24.82 13.92
N LYS A 24 -3.59 24.41 12.84
CA LYS A 24 -3.27 25.25 11.67
C LYS A 24 -4.35 25.22 10.56
N THR A 25 -5.34 24.33 10.65
CA THR A 25 -6.31 24.07 9.56
C THR A 25 -7.47 25.08 9.49
N ALA A 26 -7.53 26.05 10.41
CA ALA A 26 -8.66 26.98 10.53
C ALA A 26 -8.63 28.17 9.55
N GLN A 27 -7.54 28.41 8.81
CA GLN A 27 -7.40 29.63 7.99
C GLN A 27 -7.35 29.42 6.47
N PHE A 28 -7.30 28.19 5.95
CA PHE A 28 -7.18 27.97 4.50
C PHE A 28 -8.02 26.78 4.03
N GLN A 29 -9.25 27.05 3.58
CA GLN A 29 -10.18 26.04 3.03
C GLN A 29 -9.77 25.50 1.64
N GLU A 30 -8.69 26.02 1.04
CA GLU A 30 -8.24 25.67 -0.32
C GLU A 30 -6.91 24.89 -0.36
N MET A 31 -6.22 24.70 0.77
CA MET A 31 -4.95 23.98 0.80
C MET A 31 -5.10 22.51 1.22
N ARG A 32 -4.34 21.63 0.53
CA ARG A 32 -4.17 20.23 0.90
C ARG A 32 -3.64 20.14 2.34
N PRO A 33 -4.20 19.28 3.22
CA PRO A 33 -3.75 19.16 4.61
C PRO A 33 -2.25 18.84 4.76
N GLU A 34 -1.54 19.62 5.57
CA GLU A 34 -0.12 19.43 5.90
C GLU A 34 0.10 18.13 6.70
N LEU A 35 1.06 17.30 6.29
CA LEU A 35 1.54 16.17 7.09
C LEU A 35 2.73 16.66 7.92
N SER A 36 2.53 16.92 9.20
CA SER A 36 3.56 17.48 10.10
C SER A 36 4.21 16.43 11.00
N ILE A 37 3.52 15.31 11.27
CA ILE A 37 4.01 14.21 12.10
C ILE A 37 4.08 12.94 11.24
N LEU A 38 5.28 12.39 11.05
CA LEU A 38 5.47 11.11 10.35
C LEU A 38 5.24 9.95 11.32
N VAL A 39 4.31 9.06 10.98
CA VAL A 39 4.00 7.83 11.74
C VAL A 39 4.74 6.65 11.14
N ASN A 40 4.77 6.55 9.81
CA ASN A 40 5.43 5.46 9.11
C ASN A 40 5.93 5.94 7.75
N ALA A 41 7.13 5.49 7.37
CA ALA A 41 7.71 5.69 6.06
C ALA A 41 8.07 4.34 5.45
N GLU A 42 7.62 4.08 4.23
CA GLU A 42 7.91 2.87 3.49
C GLU A 42 8.56 3.21 2.15
N CYS A 43 9.68 2.56 1.85
CA CYS A 43 10.36 2.60 0.56
C CYS A 43 10.33 1.20 -0.07
N THR A 44 9.62 1.08 -1.19
CA THR A 44 9.52 -0.16 -1.96
C THR A 44 10.32 -0.02 -3.25
N LEU A 45 11.22 -0.98 -3.50
CA LEU A 45 12.09 -0.99 -4.67
C LEU A 45 11.73 -2.16 -5.59
N SER A 46 11.58 -1.88 -6.88
CA SER A 46 11.22 -2.90 -7.87
C SER A 46 12.27 -4.00 -7.94
N GLY A 47 11.85 -5.26 -7.92
CA GLY A 47 12.76 -6.42 -7.89
C GLY A 47 13.11 -6.90 -6.48
N TYR A 48 12.69 -6.19 -5.43
CA TYR A 48 12.86 -6.58 -4.04
C TYR A 48 11.50 -6.85 -3.38
N THR A 49 11.40 -7.97 -2.65
CA THR A 49 10.18 -8.34 -1.90
C THR A 49 10.13 -7.72 -0.51
N GLN A 50 11.26 -7.17 -0.04
CA GLN A 50 11.38 -6.58 1.27
C GLN A 50 11.13 -5.07 1.19
N THR A 51 10.04 -4.62 1.81
CA THR A 51 9.77 -3.19 1.99
C THR A 51 10.68 -2.65 3.08
N LEU A 52 11.42 -1.58 2.77
CA LEU A 52 12.19 -0.85 3.77
C LEU A 52 11.23 0.07 4.50
N ALA A 53 11.03 -0.15 5.80
CA ALA A 53 10.05 0.60 6.57
C ALA A 53 10.63 1.04 7.90
N GLY A 54 10.12 2.16 8.41
CA GLY A 54 10.48 2.67 9.72
C GLY A 54 9.78 3.98 10.05
N GLY A 55 10.06 4.50 11.23
CA GLY A 55 9.55 5.80 11.68
C GLY A 55 10.32 6.97 11.06
N ARG A 56 10.27 8.10 11.76
CA ARG A 56 10.92 9.34 11.35
C ARG A 56 12.44 9.19 11.17
N ASP A 57 13.12 8.57 12.13
CA ASP A 57 14.59 8.45 12.10
C ASP A 57 15.09 7.64 10.91
N PHE A 58 14.36 6.56 10.55
CA PHE A 58 14.62 5.79 9.33
C PHE A 58 14.51 6.67 8.08
N PHE A 59 13.42 7.45 7.97
CA PHE A 59 13.18 8.28 6.80
C PHE A 59 14.21 9.40 6.67
N GLU A 60 14.55 10.09 7.76
CA GLU A 60 15.58 11.14 7.76
C GLU A 60 16.95 10.56 7.36
N SER A 61 17.30 9.37 7.88
CA SER A 61 18.53 8.69 7.51
C SER A 61 18.52 8.25 6.05
N LEU A 62 17.40 7.75 5.52
CA LEU A 62 17.25 7.38 4.12
C LEU A 62 17.49 8.57 3.20
N VAL A 63 16.81 9.67 3.47
CA VAL A 63 16.91 10.90 2.68
C VAL A 63 18.34 11.44 2.67
N ARG A 64 18.99 11.51 3.84
CA ARG A 64 20.38 11.97 3.94
C ARG A 64 21.34 11.06 3.19
N ALA A 65 21.22 9.74 3.36
CA ALA A 65 22.09 8.76 2.71
C ALA A 65 21.96 8.79 1.18
N VAL A 66 20.71 8.87 0.66
CA VAL A 66 20.43 8.98 -0.77
C VAL A 66 21.04 10.24 -1.36
N SER A 67 20.82 11.39 -0.73
CA SER A 67 21.34 12.66 -1.23
C SER A 67 22.87 12.74 -1.16
N ALA A 68 23.49 12.30 -0.05
CA ALA A 68 24.94 12.31 0.10
C ALA A 68 25.63 11.40 -0.92
N TYR A 69 25.06 10.20 -1.14
CA TYR A 69 25.58 9.24 -2.11
C TYR A 69 25.38 9.70 -3.55
N ALA A 70 24.22 10.29 -3.88
CA ALA A 70 23.95 10.82 -5.21
C ALA A 70 24.95 11.94 -5.57
N GLN A 71 25.29 12.82 -4.62
CA GLN A 71 26.32 13.84 -4.83
C GLN A 71 27.69 13.25 -5.15
N GLU A 72 28.13 12.23 -4.40
CA GLU A 72 29.39 11.55 -4.66
C GLU A 72 29.37 10.85 -6.03
N PHE A 73 28.30 10.10 -6.32
CA PHE A 73 28.18 9.31 -7.53
C PHE A 73 28.11 10.19 -8.80
N LEU A 74 27.39 11.31 -8.75
CA LEU A 74 27.26 12.24 -9.88
C LEU A 74 28.47 13.15 -10.06
N SER A 75 29.15 13.53 -8.97
CA SER A 75 30.30 14.44 -9.05
C SER A 75 31.63 13.72 -9.23
N ASN A 76 31.70 12.41 -8.96
CA ASN A 76 32.94 11.64 -8.79
C ASN A 76 33.89 12.23 -7.74
N ILE A 77 33.37 13.00 -6.78
CA ILE A 77 34.14 13.55 -5.65
C ILE A 77 33.68 12.83 -4.39
N SER A 78 34.61 12.26 -3.65
CA SER A 78 34.30 11.59 -2.38
C SER A 78 33.60 12.53 -1.40
N ASN A 79 32.47 12.08 -0.87
CA ASN A 79 31.68 12.81 0.12
C ASN A 79 31.86 12.14 1.49
N PRO A 80 32.56 12.75 2.46
CA PRO A 80 32.76 12.15 3.77
C PRO A 80 31.45 11.90 4.53
N GLN A 81 30.37 12.63 4.22
CA GLN A 81 29.04 12.39 4.80
C GLN A 81 28.41 11.08 4.30
N ALA A 82 28.75 10.61 3.08
CA ALA A 82 28.26 9.34 2.55
C ALA A 82 28.90 8.12 3.23
N HIS A 83 30.03 8.30 3.92
CA HIS A 83 30.84 7.22 4.52
C HIS A 83 30.80 7.21 6.06
N ASN A 84 29.79 7.81 6.69
CA ASN A 84 29.66 7.83 8.15
C ASN A 84 29.03 6.51 8.69
N SER A 85 29.79 5.42 8.59
CA SER A 85 29.29 4.02 8.67
C SER A 85 28.89 3.52 10.06
N GLU A 86 29.19 4.24 11.15
CA GLU A 86 29.01 3.70 12.50
C GLU A 86 27.71 4.14 13.19
N SER A 87 27.06 5.23 12.78
CA SER A 87 25.92 5.80 13.52
C SER A 87 24.62 5.97 12.73
N GLU A 88 24.63 5.79 11.41
CA GLU A 88 23.42 5.97 10.59
C GLU A 88 22.62 4.67 10.39
N LEU A 89 21.28 4.80 10.39
CA LEU A 89 20.34 3.69 10.19
C LEU A 89 20.36 3.20 8.73
N VAL A 90 20.59 4.10 7.77
CA VAL A 90 20.58 3.81 6.34
C VAL A 90 21.92 4.20 5.73
N GLN A 91 22.48 3.34 4.88
CA GLN A 91 23.79 3.52 4.25
C GLN A 91 23.72 3.10 2.78
N ILE A 92 24.45 3.79 1.90
CA ILE A 92 24.57 3.42 0.49
C ILE A 92 26.04 3.41 0.08
N GLU A 93 26.49 2.30 -0.48
CA GLU A 93 27.87 2.11 -0.93
C GLU A 93 27.94 1.70 -2.40
N LYS A 94 28.99 2.12 -3.10
CA LYS A 94 29.25 1.70 -4.47
C LYS A 94 29.93 0.33 -4.47
N VAL A 95 29.28 -0.67 -5.06
CA VAL A 95 29.85 -2.02 -5.23
C VAL A 95 30.55 -2.12 -6.57
N THR A 96 29.89 -1.69 -7.64
CA THR A 96 30.45 -1.62 -9.01
C THR A 96 30.02 -0.31 -9.67
N SER A 97 30.31 -0.14 -10.98
CA SER A 97 29.81 1.03 -11.71
C SER A 97 28.29 1.12 -11.76
N ASN A 98 27.60 -0.03 -11.76
CA ASN A 98 26.15 -0.13 -11.98
C ASN A 98 25.39 -0.77 -10.81
N ILE A 99 26.08 -1.10 -9.71
CA ILE A 99 25.47 -1.73 -8.53
C ILE A 99 25.85 -0.91 -7.30
N HIS A 100 24.83 -0.54 -6.53
CA HIS A 100 24.91 0.30 -5.34
C HIS A 100 24.21 -0.42 -4.20
N LYS A 101 24.90 -0.71 -3.12
CA LYS A 101 24.36 -1.47 -1.99
C LYS A 101 23.74 -0.53 -0.97
N LEU A 102 22.43 -0.64 -0.79
CA LEU A 102 21.66 0.02 0.25
C LEU A 102 21.56 -0.91 1.47
N ARG A 103 21.97 -0.43 2.65
CA ARG A 103 21.86 -1.15 3.92
C ARG A 103 20.95 -0.38 4.88
N VAL A 104 20.05 -1.09 5.53
CA VAL A 104 19.13 -0.53 6.55
C VAL A 104 19.27 -1.34 7.83
N ARG A 105 19.62 -0.67 8.93
CA ARG A 105 19.72 -1.25 10.27
C ARG A 105 18.40 -1.05 11.00
N SER A 106 17.91 -2.09 11.68
CA SER A 106 16.76 -1.98 12.58
C SER A 106 17.18 -1.29 13.89
N ASP A 107 16.31 -0.39 14.38
CA ASP A 107 16.49 0.49 15.54
C ASP A 107 16.01 -0.11 16.88
N ILE A 108 15.71 -1.41 16.95
CA ILE A 108 15.21 -2.07 18.17
C ILE A 108 16.25 -1.94 19.32
N PRO A 109 15.94 -1.24 20.42
CA PRO A 109 16.90 -1.04 21.52
C PRO A 109 17.24 -2.35 22.25
N LYS A 110 18.53 -2.54 22.56
CA LYS A 110 19.08 -3.72 23.27
C LYS A 110 18.84 -3.72 24.79
N GLU A 111 17.67 -3.33 25.29
CA GLU A 111 17.46 -3.20 26.74
C GLU A 111 16.71 -4.35 27.43
N ASN A 112 16.37 -5.44 26.73
CA ASN A 112 15.74 -6.60 27.40
C ASN A 112 16.14 -7.96 26.82
N LEU A 113 17.44 -8.29 26.83
CA LEU A 113 17.91 -9.61 26.40
C LEU A 113 18.85 -10.24 27.42
N ASN A 114 18.25 -10.95 28.39
CA ASN A 114 18.89 -12.11 29.00
C ASN A 114 18.85 -13.26 27.98
N ASN A 115 20.02 -13.59 27.44
CA ASN A 115 20.38 -14.84 26.77
C ASN A 115 19.38 -15.41 25.75
N THR A 116 19.46 -14.91 24.51
CA THR A 116 19.80 -15.71 23.32
C THR A 116 20.08 -14.74 22.16
N ALA A 117 21.18 -14.96 21.45
CA ALA A 117 21.75 -14.17 20.34
C ALA A 117 20.83 -13.11 19.69
N SER A 118 20.98 -11.84 20.07
CA SER A 118 20.40 -10.69 19.38
C SER A 118 21.03 -10.54 18.00
N VAL A 119 20.35 -11.02 16.97
CA VAL A 119 20.75 -10.74 15.58
C VAL A 119 20.33 -9.30 15.26
N ASN A 120 21.30 -8.40 15.13
CA ASN A 120 21.13 -7.11 14.45
C ASN A 120 20.61 -7.40 13.03
N GLN A 121 19.31 -7.30 12.79
CA GLN A 121 18.76 -7.52 11.44
C GLN A 121 19.08 -6.30 10.58
N THR A 122 20.12 -6.43 9.76
CA THR A 122 20.47 -5.48 8.71
C THR A 122 19.88 -5.98 7.40
N ILE A 123 19.07 -5.16 6.75
CA ILE A 123 18.51 -5.44 5.42
C ILE A 123 19.49 -4.87 4.40
N GLU A 124 19.97 -5.70 3.46
CA GLU A 124 20.81 -5.27 2.35
C GLU A 124 20.05 -5.41 1.02
N VAL A 125 20.16 -4.39 0.16
CA VAL A 125 19.48 -4.30 -1.13
C VAL A 125 20.45 -3.79 -2.18
N ASP A 126 20.65 -4.52 -3.28
CA ASP A 126 21.55 -4.13 -4.37
C ASP A 126 20.78 -3.33 -5.44
N LEU A 127 20.92 -2.02 -5.45
CA LEU A 127 20.30 -1.14 -6.43
C LEU A 127 21.12 -1.13 -7.73
N ASN A 128 20.45 -1.28 -8.87
CA ASN A 128 21.03 -0.83 -10.13
C ASN A 128 20.95 0.70 -10.25
N SER A 129 21.70 1.30 -11.18
CA SER A 129 21.72 2.76 -11.31
C SER A 129 20.37 3.38 -11.65
N VAL A 130 19.49 2.67 -12.39
CA VAL A 130 18.14 3.17 -12.69
C VAL A 130 17.29 3.21 -11.43
N GLN A 131 17.34 2.16 -10.60
CA GLN A 131 16.68 2.12 -9.29
C GLN A 131 17.21 3.20 -8.34
N LEU A 132 18.52 3.46 -8.34
CA LEU A 132 19.11 4.54 -7.57
C LEU A 132 18.57 5.91 -8.03
N PHE A 133 18.51 6.16 -9.34
CA PHE A 133 17.99 7.44 -9.85
C PHE A 133 16.49 7.62 -9.56
N ASP A 134 15.69 6.56 -9.66
CA ASP A 134 14.29 6.61 -9.25
C ASP A 134 14.12 6.87 -7.74
N LEU A 135 15.04 6.38 -6.91
CA LEU A 135 15.06 6.67 -5.47
C LEU A 135 15.45 8.13 -5.19
N VAL A 136 16.45 8.67 -5.89
CA VAL A 136 16.83 10.09 -5.80
C VAL A 136 15.67 10.98 -6.22
N GLU A 137 15.04 10.68 -7.35
CA GLU A 137 13.88 11.43 -7.86
C GLU A 137 12.69 11.38 -6.89
N ALA A 138 12.44 10.23 -6.24
CA ALA A 138 11.39 10.13 -5.22
C ALA A 138 11.68 11.03 -4.00
N VAL A 139 12.94 11.16 -3.60
CA VAL A 139 13.37 12.06 -2.52
C VAL A 139 13.26 13.54 -2.96
N ASP A 140 13.62 13.85 -4.20
CA ASP A 140 13.48 15.21 -4.74
C ASP A 140 12.01 15.63 -4.86
N GLN A 141 11.12 14.73 -5.29
CA GLN A 141 9.67 14.97 -5.30
C GLN A 141 9.10 15.15 -3.90
N PHE A 142 9.65 14.48 -2.90
CA PHE A 142 9.30 14.71 -1.50
C PHE A 142 9.67 16.14 -1.07
N PHE A 143 10.89 16.63 -1.34
CA PHE A 143 11.28 18.00 -1.02
C PHE A 143 10.52 19.07 -1.81
N ALA A 144 10.04 18.73 -3.01
CA ALA A 144 9.17 19.60 -3.79
C ALA A 144 7.74 19.72 -3.18
N ASP A 145 7.33 18.80 -2.32
CA ASP A 145 6.03 18.80 -1.65
C ASP A 145 6.09 19.59 -0.33
N THR A 146 5.88 20.90 -0.42
CA THR A 146 5.90 21.83 0.74
C THR A 146 4.85 21.54 1.81
N GLN A 147 3.94 20.59 1.57
CA GLN A 147 2.87 20.19 2.50
C GLN A 147 3.18 18.86 3.21
N THR A 148 4.38 18.30 3.04
CA THR A 148 4.80 17.04 3.65
C THR A 148 6.10 17.23 4.41
N LEU A 149 6.02 17.16 5.74
CA LEU A 149 7.13 17.35 6.69
C LEU A 149 7.93 18.63 6.40
N PRO A 150 7.29 19.82 6.43
CA PRO A 150 7.98 21.08 6.10
C PRO A 150 9.14 21.42 7.05
N GLU A 151 9.16 20.83 8.25
CA GLU A 151 10.26 20.95 9.20
C GLU A 151 11.50 20.13 8.80
N LEU A 152 11.34 19.13 7.92
CA LEU A 152 12.46 18.31 7.45
C LEU A 152 13.19 19.06 6.33
N THR A 153 14.39 19.53 6.64
CA THR A 153 15.26 20.23 5.69
C THR A 153 16.54 19.44 5.47
N LEU A 154 17.04 19.46 4.23
CA LEU A 154 18.27 18.79 3.85
C LEU A 154 19.41 19.80 3.78
N GLU A 155 20.35 19.73 4.72
CA GLU A 155 21.58 20.55 4.66
C GLU A 155 22.57 19.95 3.66
N LEU A 156 22.44 20.30 2.38
CA LEU A 156 23.40 19.92 1.35
C LEU A 156 24.66 20.79 1.44
N GLN A 157 25.76 20.22 1.94
CA GLN A 157 27.06 20.90 1.97
C GLN A 157 27.80 20.71 0.62
N PRO A 158 28.32 21.78 -0.01
CA PRO A 158 29.08 21.65 -1.24
C PRO A 158 30.39 20.89 -1.01
N VAL A 159 30.62 19.83 -1.79
CA VAL A 159 31.81 18.99 -1.68
C VAL A 159 33.03 19.72 -2.27
N ALA A 160 34.03 20.02 -1.44
CA ALA A 160 35.24 20.69 -1.89
C ALA A 160 36.11 19.75 -2.76
N ARG A 161 36.45 20.17 -3.98
CA ARG A 161 37.23 19.39 -4.99
C ARG A 161 38.67 19.01 -4.59
N LYS A 162 39.08 19.13 -3.33
CA LYS A 162 40.51 19.06 -2.94
C LYS A 162 41.07 17.64 -2.71
N HIS A 163 40.33 16.56 -2.98
CA HIS A 163 40.83 15.19 -2.76
C HIS A 163 40.52 14.22 -3.91
N GLY A 164 40.62 14.67 -5.17
CA GLY A 164 40.73 13.77 -6.32
C GLY A 164 42.13 13.17 -6.38
N ALA A 165 42.23 11.86 -6.21
CA ALA A 165 43.47 11.10 -6.16
C ALA A 165 44.45 11.45 -7.30
N VAL A 166 45.65 11.85 -6.90
CA VAL A 166 46.85 11.77 -7.70
C VAL A 166 47.08 10.29 -7.99
N ASN A 167 46.77 9.84 -9.20
CA ASN A 167 47.16 8.51 -9.65
C ASN A 167 48.69 8.41 -9.61
N SER A 168 49.19 7.60 -8.69
CA SER A 168 50.53 7.03 -8.68
C SER A 168 50.68 6.06 -9.85
N ALA A 169 50.81 6.59 -11.07
CA ALA A 169 51.15 5.84 -12.27
C ALA A 169 51.82 6.76 -13.31
N LEU A 170 52.78 7.58 -12.89
CA LEU A 170 53.84 8.10 -13.77
C LEU A 170 55.00 8.59 -12.90
N LEU A 171 55.70 7.65 -12.26
CA LEU A 171 56.99 7.89 -11.62
C LEU A 171 58.05 7.11 -12.39
N GLU A 172 58.23 7.49 -13.65
CA GLU A 172 59.50 7.35 -14.34
C GLU A 172 59.66 8.56 -15.28
N GLN A 173 60.53 9.50 -14.88
CA GLN A 173 61.07 10.64 -15.64
C GLN A 173 60.06 11.69 -16.18
N ALA A 174 60.23 13.00 -16.04
CA ALA A 174 61.46 13.77 -15.93
C ALA A 174 61.21 15.20 -15.39
N VAL A 175 62.17 15.67 -14.58
CA VAL A 175 62.66 17.04 -14.37
C VAL A 175 61.68 18.14 -13.88
N PRO A 176 61.98 18.79 -12.72
CA PRO A 176 61.26 19.98 -12.28
C PRO A 176 61.76 21.21 -13.06
N ALA A 177 60.88 21.87 -13.79
CA ALA A 177 61.10 23.27 -14.15
C ALA A 177 60.51 24.15 -13.04
N THR A 178 61.29 24.32 -11.97
CA THR A 178 61.11 25.37 -10.97
C THR A 178 61.36 26.74 -11.61
N VAL A 179 60.33 27.40 -12.15
CA VAL A 179 60.36 28.84 -12.45
C VAL A 179 58.92 29.38 -12.37
N GLY A 180 58.69 30.42 -11.55
CA GLY A 180 57.58 31.33 -11.78
C GLY A 180 56.60 31.64 -10.66
N LEU A 181 57.01 31.61 -9.38
CA LEU A 181 56.39 32.51 -8.39
C LEU A 181 56.86 33.93 -8.69
N THR A 182 56.11 34.70 -9.47
CA THR A 182 56.06 36.17 -9.44
C THR A 182 55.22 36.67 -10.62
N SER A 183 54.01 37.16 -10.37
CA SER A 183 53.40 38.34 -11.04
C SER A 183 51.87 38.40 -10.90
N LEU A 184 51.30 37.97 -9.77
CA LEU A 184 49.94 38.33 -9.38
C LEU A 184 49.92 39.79 -8.87
N ALA A 185 50.29 40.76 -9.72
CA ALA A 185 50.20 42.21 -9.45
C ALA A 185 50.53 43.07 -10.70
N ALA A 186 50.04 42.75 -11.91
CA ALA A 186 50.24 43.63 -13.06
C ALA A 186 49.22 43.49 -14.22
N ALA A 187 48.01 42.97 -13.99
CA ALA A 187 46.98 42.86 -15.04
C ALA A 187 45.76 43.77 -14.81
N ALA A 188 45.82 44.71 -13.86
CA ALA A 188 44.76 45.68 -13.60
C ALA A 188 44.92 47.00 -14.40
N ILE A 189 45.99 47.16 -15.19
CA ILE A 189 46.29 48.41 -15.93
C ILE A 189 46.13 48.24 -17.45
N ALA A 190 46.01 47.01 -17.99
CA ALA A 190 45.99 46.79 -19.44
C ALA A 190 44.59 46.77 -20.10
N PHE A 191 43.48 46.77 -19.33
CA PHE A 191 42.12 46.76 -19.90
C PHE A 191 41.48 48.14 -20.10
N ASN A 192 42.19 49.23 -19.80
CA ASN A 192 41.68 50.60 -19.99
C ASN A 192 42.08 51.24 -21.34
N LEU A 193 42.72 50.47 -22.23
CA LEU A 193 43.23 50.92 -23.54
C LEU A 193 42.66 50.13 -24.73
N ILE A 194 41.67 49.27 -24.50
CA ILE A 194 40.96 48.55 -25.58
C ILE A 194 39.67 49.33 -25.89
N PRO A 195 39.52 49.93 -27.09
CA PRO A 195 38.29 50.60 -27.48
C PRO A 195 37.12 49.61 -27.51
N ALA A 196 35.98 49.98 -26.95
CA ALA A 196 34.78 49.15 -26.98
C ALA A 196 34.35 48.87 -28.44
N PRO A 197 34.09 47.60 -28.80
CA PRO A 197 33.65 47.25 -30.14
C PRO A 197 32.25 47.81 -30.42
N LYS A 198 32.05 48.36 -31.63
CA LYS A 198 30.78 48.89 -32.11
C LYS A 198 29.89 47.75 -32.60
N PHE A 199 28.64 47.71 -32.14
CA PHE A 199 27.61 46.81 -32.64
C PHE A 199 27.09 47.30 -34.01
N PRO A 200 27.01 46.44 -35.04
CA PRO A 200 26.26 46.75 -36.26
C PRO A 200 24.74 46.72 -36.03
N GLU A 201 24.06 47.74 -36.55
CA GLU A 201 22.60 47.89 -36.53
C GLU A 201 21.88 46.82 -37.38
N GLU A 202 20.71 46.41 -36.88
CA GLU A 202 19.75 45.51 -37.52
C GLU A 202 18.95 46.22 -38.62
N PRO A 203 18.82 45.66 -39.83
CA PRO A 203 17.82 46.14 -40.80
C PRO A 203 16.48 45.45 -40.61
N ALA A 204 15.45 46.30 -40.53
CA ALA A 204 14.05 46.02 -40.34
C ALA A 204 13.40 45.07 -41.37
N ALA A 205 12.32 44.41 -40.91
CA ALA A 205 11.36 43.68 -41.70
C ALA A 205 10.66 44.54 -42.77
N GLN A 206 10.29 43.95 -43.92
CA GLN A 206 8.89 43.86 -44.41
C GLN A 206 8.75 43.34 -45.86
N ASN A 207 7.95 42.27 -45.99
CA ASN A 207 6.80 42.12 -46.90
C ASN A 207 6.93 41.99 -48.43
N LYS A 208 6.45 40.81 -48.90
CA LYS A 208 5.25 40.61 -49.79
C LYS A 208 5.51 40.34 -51.30
N VAL A 209 5.24 39.08 -51.68
CA VAL A 209 4.21 38.60 -52.67
C VAL A 209 4.55 38.23 -54.12
N ASP A 210 4.04 37.03 -54.43
CA ASP A 210 3.45 36.47 -55.66
C ASP A 210 4.33 36.20 -56.90
N SER A 211 4.46 34.93 -57.30
CA SER A 211 3.58 34.13 -58.21
C SER A 211 4.23 34.11 -59.61
N THR A 212 4.23 33.08 -60.44
CA THR A 212 3.34 31.94 -60.62
C THR A 212 3.97 30.92 -61.61
N THR A 213 3.41 29.69 -61.62
CA THR A 213 3.17 28.78 -62.78
C THR A 213 4.36 28.05 -63.44
N GLN A 214 4.28 26.79 -63.90
CA GLN A 214 3.25 25.72 -64.04
C GLN A 214 4.03 24.43 -64.40
N THR A 215 3.75 23.22 -63.87
CA THR A 215 2.68 22.23 -64.20
C THR A 215 2.86 21.50 -65.53
N VAL A 216 2.95 20.14 -65.52
CA VAL A 216 2.09 19.13 -66.19
C VAL A 216 2.42 17.76 -65.52
N ASN A 217 1.57 17.07 -64.75
CA ASN A 217 0.29 16.37 -64.98
C ASN A 217 0.41 15.11 -65.87
N SER A 218 0.07 13.93 -65.34
CA SER A 218 -1.23 13.28 -65.60
C SER A 218 -1.32 11.85 -65.05
N SER A 219 -2.51 11.60 -64.52
CA SER A 219 -3.10 10.41 -63.93
C SER A 219 -3.66 9.42 -64.97
N GLU A 220 -4.03 8.21 -64.51
CA GLU A 220 -5.27 7.43 -64.78
C GLU A 220 -4.99 5.95 -64.44
N ASN A 221 -5.91 5.04 -64.06
CA ASN A 221 -7.31 4.97 -63.63
C ASN A 221 -7.49 3.46 -63.29
N SER A 222 -8.27 3.00 -62.30
CA SER A 222 -9.64 2.53 -62.55
C SER A 222 -10.30 1.95 -61.30
N LYS A 223 -11.62 2.05 -61.34
CA LYS A 223 -12.68 1.85 -60.35
C LYS A 223 -13.39 0.49 -60.58
N ILE A 224 -14.25 0.09 -59.63
CA ILE A 224 -15.61 -0.53 -59.72
C ILE A 224 -15.81 -1.34 -58.40
N GLU A 225 -16.57 -0.95 -57.37
CA GLU A 225 -18.03 -0.74 -57.18
C GLU A 225 -18.88 -2.04 -57.24
N SER A 226 -19.51 -2.50 -56.13
CA SER A 226 -20.96 -2.33 -55.87
C SER A 226 -21.41 -2.72 -54.43
N LYS A 227 -22.04 -1.74 -53.74
CA LYS A 227 -23.24 -1.61 -52.86
C LYS A 227 -24.06 -2.84 -52.26
N PRO A 228 -25.11 -2.64 -51.40
CA PRO A 228 -25.15 -3.02 -49.97
C PRO A 228 -26.36 -3.93 -49.58
N GLU A 229 -26.49 -4.37 -48.32
CA GLU A 229 -27.82 -4.62 -47.74
C GLU A 229 -27.84 -4.62 -46.21
N THR A 230 -28.84 -3.90 -45.69
CA THR A 230 -29.29 -3.83 -44.30
C THR A 230 -30.30 -4.96 -44.08
N ASN A 231 -30.29 -5.64 -42.93
CA ASN A 231 -31.54 -6.13 -42.34
C ASN A 231 -31.44 -6.33 -40.83
N THR A 232 -32.40 -5.73 -40.14
CA THR A 232 -32.77 -5.92 -38.75
C THR A 232 -33.76 -7.08 -38.68
N THR A 233 -33.54 -8.05 -37.80
CA THR A 233 -34.63 -8.89 -37.26
C THR A 233 -34.32 -9.32 -35.83
N GLN A 234 -35.16 -8.83 -34.91
CA GLN A 234 -35.42 -9.44 -33.60
C GLN A 234 -35.69 -10.94 -33.74
N GLN A 235 -35.05 -11.80 -32.93
CA GLN A 235 -35.69 -12.97 -32.30
C GLN A 235 -34.98 -13.34 -30.98
N THR A 236 -35.80 -13.45 -29.93
CA THR A 236 -35.64 -14.23 -28.68
C THR A 236 -36.95 -15.05 -28.60
N PRO A 237 -37.09 -16.20 -27.89
CA PRO A 237 -36.14 -17.16 -27.28
C PRO A 237 -36.43 -18.63 -27.69
N VAL A 238 -35.47 -19.57 -27.55
CA VAL A 238 -35.77 -20.93 -27.03
C VAL A 238 -34.54 -21.51 -26.32
N GLN A 239 -34.73 -21.90 -25.05
CA GLN A 239 -33.81 -22.68 -24.23
C GLN A 239 -33.94 -24.17 -24.57
N THR A 240 -32.83 -24.91 -24.69
CA THR A 240 -32.67 -26.29 -24.15
C THR A 240 -31.17 -26.58 -23.96
N PRO A 241 -30.75 -27.11 -22.81
CA PRO A 241 -29.34 -27.23 -22.41
C PRO A 241 -28.63 -28.40 -23.08
N THR A 242 -27.48 -28.16 -23.71
CA THR A 242 -26.52 -29.22 -24.01
C THR A 242 -25.49 -29.25 -22.89
N THR A 243 -25.67 -30.22 -21.99
CA THR A 243 -24.72 -30.61 -20.96
C THR A 243 -23.39 -31.00 -21.60
N SER A 244 -22.38 -30.15 -21.45
CA SER A 244 -20.97 -30.54 -21.61
C SER A 244 -20.42 -30.87 -20.21
N PRO A 245 -19.98 -32.12 -19.96
CA PRO A 245 -19.48 -32.54 -18.66
C PRO A 245 -17.98 -32.26 -18.55
N ASP A 246 -17.58 -30.99 -18.49
CA ASP A 246 -16.28 -30.60 -17.90
C ASP A 246 -16.21 -29.06 -17.76
N ALA A 247 -16.74 -28.55 -16.66
CA ALA A 247 -16.43 -27.21 -16.14
C ALA A 247 -16.55 -27.27 -14.61
N PRO A 248 -15.54 -26.81 -13.83
CA PRO A 248 -15.49 -27.04 -12.39
C PRO A 248 -16.70 -26.44 -11.66
N GLN A 249 -17.48 -27.31 -11.03
CA GLN A 249 -18.48 -26.95 -10.03
C GLN A 249 -17.78 -26.34 -8.79
N ALA A 250 -17.69 -25.01 -8.72
CA ALA A 250 -17.54 -24.25 -7.47
C ALA A 250 -17.69 -22.72 -7.71
N ILE A 251 -18.79 -22.27 -8.30
CA ILE A 251 -19.29 -20.93 -7.94
C ILE A 251 -20.15 -21.18 -6.70
N GLN A 252 -19.58 -21.00 -5.52
CA GLN A 252 -20.40 -20.91 -4.31
C GLN A 252 -21.35 -19.73 -4.55
N ASP A 253 -22.65 -20.01 -4.61
CA ASP A 253 -23.69 -19.03 -4.94
C ASP A 253 -23.71 -17.95 -3.86
N LEU A 254 -22.88 -16.91 -4.05
CA LEU A 254 -22.63 -15.86 -3.07
C LEU A 254 -23.95 -15.21 -2.61
N GLU A 255 -24.95 -15.15 -3.49
CA GLU A 255 -26.27 -14.61 -3.15
C GLU A 255 -27.01 -15.47 -2.13
N LYS A 256 -26.89 -16.81 -2.19
CA LYS A 256 -27.46 -17.70 -1.17
C LYS A 256 -26.74 -17.55 0.17
N LEU A 257 -25.42 -17.38 0.13
CA LEU A 257 -24.64 -17.17 1.35
C LEU A 257 -24.99 -15.83 2.00
N VAL A 258 -24.95 -14.73 1.25
CA VAL A 258 -25.20 -13.38 1.78
C VAL A 258 -26.67 -13.17 2.17
N SER A 259 -27.62 -13.90 1.58
CA SER A 259 -29.05 -13.81 1.97
C SER A 259 -29.39 -14.55 3.25
N SER A 260 -28.55 -15.49 3.68
CA SER A 260 -28.76 -16.28 4.91
C SER A 260 -27.82 -15.89 6.03
N ALA A 261 -26.56 -15.55 5.71
CA ALA A 261 -25.52 -15.21 6.64
C ALA A 261 -25.63 -13.78 7.21
N PRO A 262 -25.23 -13.57 8.47
CA PRO A 262 -25.03 -12.24 9.02
C PRO A 262 -23.99 -11.42 8.27
N GLU A 263 -24.23 -10.11 8.14
CA GLU A 263 -23.27 -9.20 7.52
C GLU A 263 -22.26 -8.67 8.56
N ILE A 264 -20.96 -8.75 8.24
CA ILE A 264 -19.92 -8.11 9.04
C ILE A 264 -19.90 -6.63 8.68
N THR A 265 -20.20 -5.76 9.66
CA THR A 265 -20.28 -4.30 9.45
C THR A 265 -19.36 -3.48 10.35
N ASN A 266 -18.69 -4.10 11.33
CA ASN A 266 -17.76 -3.41 12.22
C ASN A 266 -16.59 -2.80 11.43
N ARG A 267 -16.34 -1.51 11.62
CA ARG A 267 -15.34 -0.75 10.85
C ARG A 267 -13.92 -1.32 10.97
N LYS A 268 -13.49 -1.71 12.17
CA LYS A 268 -12.15 -2.26 12.40
C LYS A 268 -12.02 -3.64 11.76
N GLN A 269 -13.02 -4.51 11.93
CA GLN A 269 -13.07 -5.80 11.25
C GLN A 269 -13.05 -5.64 9.74
N LEU A 270 -13.88 -4.75 9.18
CA LEU A 270 -13.90 -4.47 7.74
C LEU A 270 -12.57 -3.94 7.22
N THR A 271 -11.84 -3.14 7.99
CA THR A 271 -10.52 -2.62 7.61
C THR A 271 -9.48 -3.75 7.56
N ASN A 272 -9.48 -4.62 8.56
CA ASN A 272 -8.60 -5.79 8.60
C ASN A 272 -8.91 -6.76 7.46
N LEU A 273 -10.19 -7.06 7.25
CA LEU A 273 -10.67 -7.94 6.18
C LEU A 273 -10.39 -7.36 4.79
N ASN A 274 -10.56 -6.05 4.57
CA ASN A 274 -10.19 -5.41 3.31
C ASN A 274 -8.71 -5.66 2.97
N THR A 275 -7.83 -5.39 3.94
CA THR A 275 -6.38 -5.58 3.78
C THR A 275 -6.03 -7.02 3.41
N GLN A 276 -6.72 -8.00 4.00
CA GLN A 276 -6.48 -9.42 3.72
C GLN A 276 -7.01 -9.87 2.37
N VAL A 277 -8.26 -9.50 2.04
CA VAL A 277 -8.84 -9.78 0.72
C VAL A 277 -7.97 -9.16 -0.37
N TYR A 278 -7.52 -7.91 -0.18
CA TYR A 278 -6.56 -7.27 -1.07
C TYR A 278 -5.28 -8.08 -1.22
N ARG A 279 -4.61 -8.41 -0.10
CA ARG A 279 -3.35 -9.17 -0.13
C ARG A 279 -3.50 -10.52 -0.82
N GLN A 280 -4.53 -11.30 -0.47
CA GLN A 280 -4.76 -12.64 -1.01
C GLN A 280 -4.99 -12.60 -2.52
N ILE A 281 -5.84 -11.69 -3.00
CA ILE A 281 -6.12 -11.54 -4.43
C ILE A 281 -4.88 -10.98 -5.16
N ASN A 282 -4.21 -9.97 -4.58
CA ASN A 282 -3.04 -9.34 -5.17
C ASN A 282 -1.88 -10.34 -5.35
N GLN A 283 -1.64 -11.20 -4.35
CA GLN A 283 -0.62 -12.24 -4.41
C GLN A 283 -0.94 -13.31 -5.46
N ALA A 284 -2.22 -13.68 -5.60
CA ALA A 284 -2.64 -14.69 -6.57
C ALA A 284 -2.73 -14.15 -8.01
N TRP A 285 -2.80 -12.83 -8.22
CA TRP A 285 -2.92 -12.21 -9.54
C TRP A 285 -1.55 -12.02 -10.23
N SER A 286 -1.05 -13.08 -10.85
CA SER A 286 0.22 -13.07 -11.58
C SER A 286 0.12 -12.48 -13.00
N SER A 287 -0.97 -12.75 -13.73
CA SER A 287 -1.18 -12.21 -15.08
C SER A 287 -2.07 -10.97 -15.06
N ARG A 288 -1.45 -9.81 -14.82
CA ARG A 288 -2.16 -8.51 -14.70
C ARG A 288 -2.40 -7.81 -16.02
N GLN A 289 -1.74 -8.28 -17.08
CA GLN A 289 -1.86 -7.74 -18.43
C GLN A 289 -2.95 -8.49 -19.21
N GLY A 290 -3.57 -7.82 -20.19
CA GLY A 290 -4.52 -8.45 -21.12
C GLY A 290 -6.01 -8.29 -20.77
N LEU A 291 -6.33 -7.45 -19.80
CA LEU A 291 -7.70 -6.99 -19.56
C LEU A 291 -8.08 -5.90 -20.56
N GLN A 292 -9.20 -6.08 -21.25
CA GLN A 292 -9.70 -5.12 -22.25
C GLN A 292 -10.48 -3.95 -21.61
N SER A 293 -11.03 -4.19 -20.42
CA SER A 293 -11.76 -3.21 -19.62
C SER A 293 -11.57 -3.52 -18.13
N ASP A 294 -12.05 -2.62 -17.29
CA ASP A 294 -12.09 -2.86 -15.85
C ASP A 294 -13.14 -3.92 -15.53
N ILE A 295 -12.76 -4.87 -14.68
CA ILE A 295 -13.60 -5.97 -14.29
C ILE A 295 -13.99 -5.81 -12.83
N VAL A 296 -15.29 -5.89 -12.53
CA VAL A 296 -15.82 -5.64 -11.19
C VAL A 296 -16.49 -6.89 -10.65
N TYR A 297 -16.10 -7.31 -9.45
CA TYR A 297 -16.75 -8.38 -8.70
C TYR A 297 -17.22 -7.88 -7.34
N ARG A 298 -18.33 -8.46 -6.87
CA ARG A 298 -18.69 -8.52 -5.47
C ARG A 298 -18.11 -9.79 -4.88
N VAL A 299 -17.33 -9.67 -3.82
CA VAL A 299 -16.63 -10.78 -3.16
C VAL A 299 -17.12 -10.88 -1.73
N GLY A 300 -17.49 -12.08 -1.30
CA GLY A 300 -17.79 -12.40 0.09
C GLY A 300 -16.56 -12.96 0.79
N ALA A 301 -16.23 -12.41 1.95
CA ALA A 301 -15.17 -12.93 2.81
C ALA A 301 -15.72 -13.23 4.20
N ALA A 302 -15.29 -14.36 4.77
CA ALA A 302 -15.57 -14.73 6.15
C ALA A 302 -14.78 -13.86 7.14
N ALA A 303 -15.09 -13.97 8.43
CA ALA A 303 -14.47 -13.17 9.50
C ALA A 303 -12.96 -13.42 9.70
N ASP A 304 -12.41 -14.51 9.18
CA ASP A 304 -10.98 -14.80 9.14
C ASP A 304 -10.29 -14.37 7.82
N GLY A 305 -11.04 -13.70 6.93
CA GLY A 305 -10.54 -13.24 5.62
C GLY A 305 -10.66 -14.26 4.49
N ALA A 306 -11.11 -15.50 4.77
CA ALA A 306 -11.28 -16.50 3.73
C ALA A 306 -12.34 -16.06 2.69
N ILE A 307 -12.00 -16.09 1.40
CA ILE A 307 -12.93 -15.73 0.32
C ILE A 307 -13.91 -16.89 0.10
N VAL A 308 -15.19 -16.69 0.43
CA VAL A 308 -16.23 -17.73 0.40
C VAL A 308 -17.14 -17.66 -0.82
N GLY A 309 -16.99 -16.64 -1.66
CA GLY A 309 -17.77 -16.51 -2.88
C GLY A 309 -17.46 -15.23 -3.64
N TYR A 310 -17.76 -15.22 -4.93
CA TYR A 310 -17.70 -14.02 -5.75
C TYR A 310 -18.82 -14.01 -6.79
N LYS A 311 -19.22 -12.82 -7.21
CA LYS A 311 -20.21 -12.58 -8.26
C LYS A 311 -19.72 -11.44 -9.14
N ALA A 312 -19.85 -11.62 -10.45
CA ALA A 312 -19.56 -10.61 -11.45
C ALA A 312 -20.61 -9.48 -11.41
N GLU A 313 -20.16 -8.23 -11.45
CA GLU A 313 -21.02 -7.04 -11.41
C GLU A 313 -21.13 -6.33 -12.77
N ASN A 314 -20.31 -6.71 -13.74
CA ASN A 314 -20.41 -6.22 -15.12
C ASN A 314 -20.23 -7.37 -16.13
N GLN A 315 -20.73 -7.19 -17.35
CA GLN A 315 -20.67 -8.24 -18.38
C GLN A 315 -19.24 -8.73 -18.63
N THR A 316 -18.26 -7.82 -18.66
CA THR A 316 -16.86 -8.21 -18.88
C THR A 316 -16.28 -9.05 -17.74
N ALA A 317 -16.85 -8.99 -16.52
CA ALA A 317 -16.49 -9.90 -15.43
C ALA A 317 -17.00 -11.31 -15.66
N ASN A 318 -18.16 -11.49 -16.28
CA ASN A 318 -18.62 -12.83 -16.65
C ASN A 318 -17.73 -13.43 -17.74
N ASP A 319 -17.34 -12.63 -18.72
CA ASP A 319 -16.60 -13.12 -19.89
C ASP A 319 -15.12 -13.39 -19.60
N ALA A 320 -14.59 -12.89 -18.47
CA ALA A 320 -13.16 -12.91 -18.16
C ALA A 320 -12.84 -13.51 -16.77
N VAL A 321 -13.72 -14.35 -16.21
CA VAL A 321 -13.50 -15.01 -14.91
C VAL A 321 -12.14 -15.70 -14.83
N GLU A 322 -11.77 -16.45 -15.87
CA GLU A 322 -10.49 -17.20 -15.95
C GLU A 322 -9.24 -16.30 -15.99
N LYS A 323 -9.41 -15.01 -16.33
CA LYS A 323 -8.32 -14.03 -16.33
C LYS A 323 -8.07 -13.43 -14.95
N THR A 324 -8.92 -13.76 -13.98
CA THR A 324 -8.77 -13.32 -12.59
C THR A 324 -8.29 -14.45 -11.70
N PRO A 325 -7.64 -14.15 -10.56
CA PRO A 325 -7.25 -15.18 -9.61
C PRO A 325 -8.43 -15.68 -8.75
N LEU A 326 -9.63 -15.08 -8.85
CA LEU A 326 -10.76 -15.37 -7.96
C LEU A 326 -11.11 -16.86 -7.86
N PRO A 327 -11.13 -17.65 -8.96
CA PRO A 327 -11.38 -19.09 -8.87
C PRO A 327 -10.32 -19.84 -8.04
N LYS A 328 -9.09 -19.33 -7.96
CA LYS A 328 -7.96 -19.99 -7.29
C LYS A 328 -7.88 -19.66 -5.80
N VAL A 329 -8.47 -18.54 -5.38
CA VAL A 329 -8.44 -18.06 -3.99
C VAL A 329 -9.72 -18.39 -3.22
N LEU A 330 -10.70 -19.01 -3.89
CA LEU A 330 -11.94 -19.43 -3.25
C LEU A 330 -11.67 -20.52 -2.20
N TYR A 331 -12.16 -20.29 -0.99
CA TYR A 331 -12.06 -21.21 0.13
C TYR A 331 -12.84 -22.50 -0.14
N SER A 332 -12.23 -23.64 0.16
CA SER A 332 -12.88 -24.96 0.09
C SER A 332 -13.22 -25.47 1.50
N PRO A 333 -14.51 -25.58 1.87
CA PRO A 333 -14.95 -25.97 3.22
C PRO A 333 -14.51 -27.37 3.66
N ALA A 334 -14.16 -28.24 2.72
CA ALA A 334 -13.77 -29.62 3.00
C ALA A 334 -12.47 -29.74 3.83
N ALA A 335 -11.62 -28.69 3.86
CA ALA A 335 -10.31 -28.73 4.49
C ALA A 335 -10.29 -28.25 5.96
N SER A 336 -11.18 -27.33 6.37
CA SER A 336 -11.05 -26.64 7.68
C SER A 336 -12.34 -26.56 8.51
N GLY A 337 -13.36 -27.34 8.14
CA GLY A 337 -14.63 -27.42 8.87
C GLY A 337 -15.59 -26.29 8.51
N ALA A 338 -16.78 -26.65 8.03
CA ALA A 338 -17.81 -25.68 7.67
C ALA A 338 -18.44 -25.07 8.93
N ILE A 339 -18.62 -23.74 8.95
CA ILE A 339 -19.39 -23.02 9.96
C ILE A 339 -20.78 -22.77 9.37
N ALA A 340 -21.82 -23.28 10.03
CA ALA A 340 -23.19 -22.95 9.67
C ALA A 340 -23.47 -21.47 9.99
N ASN A 341 -24.04 -20.73 9.03
CA ASN A 341 -24.39 -19.31 9.20
C ASN A 341 -23.19 -18.40 9.50
N GLU A 342 -22.04 -18.67 8.88
CA GLU A 342 -20.81 -17.88 9.05
C GLU A 342 -21.00 -16.42 8.62
N PRO A 343 -20.60 -15.42 9.44
CA PRO A 343 -20.70 -14.02 9.06
C PRO A 343 -19.85 -13.67 7.84
N ILE A 344 -20.42 -12.87 6.94
CA ILE A 344 -19.78 -12.50 5.67
C ILE A 344 -19.64 -10.99 5.56
N ALA A 345 -18.41 -10.52 5.36
CA ALA A 345 -18.11 -9.19 4.86
C ALA A 345 -18.19 -9.20 3.34
N GLN A 346 -18.67 -8.10 2.76
CA GLN A 346 -18.78 -7.95 1.32
C GLN A 346 -17.83 -6.87 0.82
N PHE A 347 -17.11 -7.17 -0.25
CA PHE A 347 -16.14 -6.28 -0.87
C PHE A 347 -16.45 -6.08 -2.34
N ARG A 348 -16.24 -4.86 -2.81
CA ARG A 348 -16.12 -4.55 -4.23
C ARG A 348 -14.66 -4.72 -4.62
N VAL A 349 -14.41 -5.61 -5.57
CA VAL A 349 -13.08 -5.88 -6.11
C VAL A 349 -13.05 -5.43 -7.56
N VAL A 350 -12.12 -4.53 -7.89
CA VAL A 350 -11.95 -4.02 -9.24
C VAL A 350 -10.56 -4.42 -9.76
N PHE A 351 -10.55 -5.21 -10.82
CA PHE A 351 -9.36 -5.50 -11.60
C PHE A 351 -9.29 -4.48 -12.73
N ARG A 352 -8.45 -3.47 -12.58
CA ARG A 352 -8.31 -2.41 -13.59
C ARG A 352 -7.60 -2.97 -14.82
N LYS A 353 -7.96 -2.48 -16.01
CA LYS A 353 -7.27 -2.82 -17.26
C LYS A 353 -5.77 -2.47 -17.24
N THR A 354 -5.38 -1.54 -16.37
CA THR A 354 -4.01 -1.12 -16.12
C THR A 354 -3.22 -2.09 -15.22
N GLY A 355 -3.84 -3.17 -14.74
CA GLY A 355 -3.22 -4.14 -13.83
C GLY A 355 -3.24 -3.72 -12.36
N VAL A 356 -3.95 -2.65 -12.02
CA VAL A 356 -4.16 -2.22 -10.63
C VAL A 356 -5.32 -2.99 -10.02
N LEU A 357 -5.12 -3.53 -8.81
CA LEU A 357 -6.19 -4.11 -8.01
C LEU A 357 -6.73 -3.05 -7.05
N GLU A 358 -8.05 -2.93 -6.96
CA GLU A 358 -8.71 -2.14 -5.93
C GLU A 358 -9.68 -3.01 -5.14
N VAL A 359 -9.69 -2.85 -3.82
CA VAL A 359 -10.62 -3.53 -2.93
C VAL A 359 -11.21 -2.50 -1.98
N SER A 360 -12.53 -2.47 -1.88
CA SER A 360 -13.25 -1.60 -0.95
C SER A 360 -14.44 -2.33 -0.34
N PRO A 361 -14.89 -2.00 0.88
CA PRO A 361 -16.13 -2.57 1.41
C PRO A 361 -17.31 -2.23 0.48
N TRP A 362 -18.21 -3.19 0.27
CA TRP A 362 -19.32 -3.06 -0.68
C TRP A 362 -20.25 -1.88 -0.34
N ASN A 363 -20.58 -1.74 0.94
CA ASN A 363 -21.40 -0.65 1.46
C ASN A 363 -20.55 0.51 2.02
N GLY A 364 -19.25 0.54 1.71
CA GLY A 364 -18.27 1.43 2.35
C GLY A 364 -18.00 1.08 3.82
N TYR A 365 -17.13 1.85 4.46
CA TYR A 365 -16.98 1.80 5.91
C TYR A 365 -18.19 2.54 6.50
N GLY A 366 -19.27 1.81 6.77
CA GLY A 366 -20.50 2.41 7.29
C GLY A 366 -20.22 3.36 8.47
N ASN A 367 -20.98 4.45 8.56
CA ASN A 367 -20.97 5.36 9.72
C ASN A 367 -21.66 4.74 10.95
N ARG A 368 -21.81 3.41 11.02
CA ARG A 368 -22.01 2.70 12.30
C ARG A 368 -20.67 2.71 13.06
N SER A 369 -20.11 3.91 13.22
CA SER A 369 -19.29 4.27 14.35
C SER A 369 -20.04 3.79 15.57
N ASP A 370 -19.49 2.83 16.30
CA ASP A 370 -19.73 2.71 17.73
C ASP A 370 -21.21 2.51 18.16
N ASN A 371 -22.11 2.03 17.29
CA ASN A 371 -23.47 1.65 17.69
C ASN A 371 -23.41 0.31 18.45
N ILE A 372 -22.87 0.42 19.66
CA ILE A 372 -22.76 -0.54 20.74
C ILE A 372 -24.14 -0.96 21.28
N GLY A 373 -25.24 -0.49 20.70
CA GLY A 373 -26.52 -0.45 21.41
C GLY A 373 -26.40 0.44 22.65
N SER A 374 -27.48 0.59 23.41
CA SER A 374 -27.37 1.13 24.77
C SER A 374 -26.66 0.09 25.63
N GLN A 375 -25.74 0.49 26.51
CA GLN A 375 -25.05 -0.48 27.36
C GLN A 375 -25.99 -0.99 28.46
N ILE A 376 -26.06 -2.31 28.63
CA ILE A 376 -26.66 -2.91 29.82
C ILE A 376 -25.73 -2.61 31.01
N ASN A 377 -26.20 -1.81 31.96
CA ASN A 377 -25.40 -1.38 33.12
C ASN A 377 -25.85 -2.02 34.45
N ASP A 378 -26.97 -2.76 34.46
CA ASP A 378 -27.43 -3.45 35.66
C ASP A 378 -26.45 -4.56 36.07
N GLN A 379 -25.93 -4.48 37.30
CA GLN A 379 -24.89 -5.38 37.81
C GLN A 379 -25.37 -6.84 37.88
N ASN A 380 -26.62 -7.08 38.24
CA ASN A 380 -27.16 -8.44 38.35
C ASN A 380 -27.31 -9.06 36.95
N THR A 381 -27.84 -8.28 35.99
CA THR A 381 -27.95 -8.67 34.59
C THR A 381 -26.57 -8.92 33.98
N LEU A 382 -25.59 -8.04 34.21
CA LEU A 382 -24.21 -8.22 33.74
C LEU A 382 -23.55 -9.47 34.32
N SER A 383 -23.73 -9.75 35.61
CA SER A 383 -23.20 -10.96 36.26
C SER A 383 -23.84 -12.22 35.67
N ASN A 384 -25.16 -12.22 35.50
CA ASN A 384 -25.89 -13.34 34.90
C ASN A 384 -25.47 -13.58 33.44
N LEU A 385 -25.30 -12.51 32.65
CA LEU A 385 -24.85 -12.60 31.26
C LEU A 385 -23.40 -13.07 31.17
N ASN A 386 -22.51 -12.62 32.06
CA ASN A 386 -21.13 -13.11 32.13
C ASN A 386 -21.11 -14.62 32.41
N GLN A 387 -21.85 -15.09 33.41
CA GLN A 387 -21.93 -16.52 33.74
C GLN A 387 -22.47 -17.35 32.58
N LYS A 388 -23.55 -16.89 31.92
CA LYS A 388 -24.11 -17.57 30.74
C LYS A 388 -23.10 -17.64 29.58
N LEU A 389 -22.45 -16.51 29.27
CA LEU A 389 -21.44 -16.44 28.21
C LEU A 389 -20.27 -17.37 28.53
N SER A 390 -19.71 -17.29 29.74
CA SER A 390 -18.60 -18.14 30.18
C SER A 390 -18.95 -19.62 30.09
N ALA A 391 -20.15 -20.03 30.55
CA ALA A 391 -20.60 -21.40 30.46
C ALA A 391 -20.75 -21.87 29.01
N SER A 392 -21.39 -21.05 28.16
CA SER A 392 -21.59 -21.36 26.74
C SER A 392 -20.26 -21.52 26.00
N LEU A 393 -19.32 -20.58 26.20
CA LEU A 393 -18.01 -20.65 25.57
C LEU A 393 -17.20 -21.86 26.04
N SER A 394 -17.22 -22.16 27.35
CA SER A 394 -16.48 -23.29 27.91
C SER A 394 -17.04 -24.65 27.47
N GLN A 395 -18.36 -24.75 27.33
CA GLN A 395 -19.01 -25.98 26.84
C GLN A 395 -18.72 -26.23 25.36
N ASN A 396 -18.50 -25.18 24.57
CA ASN A 396 -18.28 -25.27 23.13
C ASN A 396 -16.79 -25.16 22.74
N SER A 397 -15.90 -24.83 23.68
CA SER A 397 -14.45 -24.79 23.45
C SER A 397 -13.85 -26.20 23.42
N GLY A 398 -13.08 -26.50 22.38
CA GLY A 398 -12.31 -27.75 22.31
C GLY A 398 -11.12 -27.73 23.27
N SER A 399 -10.79 -28.90 23.84
CA SER A 399 -9.65 -29.06 24.76
C SER A 399 -8.28 -29.07 24.06
N ASN A 400 -8.26 -29.25 22.73
CA ASN A 400 -7.05 -29.42 21.93
C ASN A 400 -6.85 -28.22 21.00
N THR A 401 -6.26 -27.14 21.54
CA THR A 401 -6.05 -25.87 20.83
C THR A 401 -4.66 -25.86 20.19
N THR A 402 -4.53 -25.41 18.94
CA THR A 402 -3.22 -25.34 18.25
C THR A 402 -2.58 -23.95 18.26
N TYR A 403 -3.32 -22.93 18.72
CA TYR A 403 -2.82 -21.57 18.87
C TYR A 403 -1.87 -21.43 20.08
N LYS A 404 -0.84 -20.59 19.92
CA LYS A 404 0.25 -20.40 20.90
C LYS A 404 0.10 -19.14 21.74
N GLU A 405 -0.81 -18.26 21.37
CA GLU A 405 -1.04 -16.96 22.00
C GLU A 405 -2.49 -16.86 22.47
N ASP A 406 -2.74 -15.99 23.45
CA ASP A 406 -4.08 -15.69 23.91
C ASP A 406 -4.92 -15.08 22.78
N LEU A 407 -6.10 -15.62 22.54
CA LEU A 407 -7.04 -15.06 21.56
C LEU A 407 -7.98 -14.11 22.29
N LYS A 408 -7.81 -12.81 22.09
CA LYS A 408 -8.58 -11.77 22.77
C LYS A 408 -9.71 -11.26 21.88
N TYR A 409 -10.92 -11.21 22.42
CA TYR A 409 -12.10 -10.69 21.75
C TYR A 409 -12.86 -9.72 22.66
N ARG A 410 -13.48 -8.71 22.06
CA ARG A 410 -14.60 -7.99 22.64
C ARG A 410 -15.87 -8.65 22.12
N VAL A 411 -16.77 -9.07 23.00
CA VAL A 411 -18.02 -9.75 22.65
C VAL A 411 -19.18 -8.95 23.20
N ALA A 412 -20.16 -8.63 22.35
CA ALA A 412 -21.40 -7.96 22.73
C ALA A 412 -22.55 -8.97 22.77
N VAL A 413 -23.32 -8.95 23.86
CA VAL A 413 -24.34 -9.95 24.17
C VAL A 413 -25.68 -9.26 24.41
N LYS A 414 -26.76 -9.78 23.83
CA LYS A 414 -28.13 -9.32 24.07
C LYS A 414 -28.60 -9.73 25.47
N GLU A 415 -29.69 -9.13 25.95
CA GLU A 415 -30.27 -9.48 27.27
C GLU A 415 -30.67 -10.97 27.39
N ASN A 416 -31.01 -11.62 26.26
CA ASN A 416 -31.32 -13.04 26.22
C ASN A 416 -30.07 -13.96 26.31
N GLY A 417 -28.85 -13.42 26.22
CA GLY A 417 -27.59 -14.16 26.28
C GLY A 417 -26.98 -14.55 24.93
N SER A 418 -27.59 -14.19 23.79
CA SER A 418 -27.01 -14.44 22.46
C SER A 418 -25.95 -13.39 22.07
N ILE A 419 -24.94 -13.81 21.30
CA ILE A 419 -23.88 -12.93 20.83
C ILE A 419 -24.38 -12.10 19.65
N ALA A 420 -24.47 -10.79 19.82
CA ALA A 420 -24.91 -9.84 18.80
C ALA A 420 -23.77 -9.28 17.94
N ASP A 421 -22.59 -9.13 18.54
CA ASP A 421 -21.38 -8.59 17.89
C ASP A 421 -20.14 -9.19 18.54
N TYR A 422 -19.03 -9.25 17.80
CA TYR A 422 -17.72 -9.58 18.35
C TYR A 422 -16.62 -8.90 17.55
N GLU A 423 -15.48 -8.65 18.18
CA GLU A 423 -14.31 -8.05 17.55
C GLU A 423 -13.03 -8.73 18.07
N PRO A 424 -12.17 -9.27 17.20
CA PRO A 424 -10.84 -9.71 17.61
C PRO A 424 -9.99 -8.50 18.00
N LEU A 425 -9.40 -8.55 19.19
CA LEU A 425 -8.60 -7.47 19.78
C LEU A 425 -7.10 -7.63 19.51
N ASN A 426 -6.66 -8.79 19.03
CA ASN A 426 -5.29 -9.02 18.63
C ASN A 426 -5.19 -9.89 17.37
N LYS A 427 -3.99 -9.91 16.77
CA LYS A 427 -3.71 -10.66 15.54
C LYS A 427 -4.00 -12.15 15.70
N ALA A 428 -3.59 -12.76 16.81
CA ALA A 428 -3.82 -14.18 17.06
C ALA A 428 -5.31 -14.54 17.04
N ALA A 429 -6.17 -13.73 17.68
CA ALA A 429 -7.62 -13.92 17.65
C ALA A 429 -8.21 -13.81 16.25
N PHE A 430 -7.66 -12.91 15.44
CA PHE A 430 -8.07 -12.81 14.05
C PHE A 430 -7.73 -14.10 13.28
N GLU A 431 -6.47 -14.53 13.32
CA GLU A 431 -5.96 -15.66 12.52
C GLU A 431 -6.51 -17.03 12.97
N ASN A 432 -6.82 -17.17 14.25
CA ASN A 432 -7.30 -18.42 14.83
C ASN A 432 -8.82 -18.39 15.10
N PHE A 433 -9.54 -17.47 14.46
CA PHE A 433 -10.98 -17.26 14.65
C PHE A 433 -11.79 -18.56 14.58
N ARG A 434 -11.55 -19.41 13.56
CA ARG A 434 -12.25 -20.69 13.37
C ARG A 434 -12.00 -21.72 14.48
N GLN A 435 -10.95 -21.54 15.27
CA GLN A 435 -10.65 -22.42 16.41
C GLN A 435 -11.45 -22.06 17.67
N THR A 436 -12.19 -20.94 17.64
CA THR A 436 -13.03 -20.50 18.76
C THR A 436 -14.49 -20.89 18.55
N PRO A 437 -15.29 -21.03 19.63
CA PRO A 437 -16.72 -21.26 19.51
C PRO A 437 -17.52 -20.01 19.13
N ILE A 438 -16.94 -18.79 19.24
CA ILE A 438 -17.61 -17.51 18.91
C ILE A 438 -18.33 -17.56 17.56
N PRO A 439 -17.69 -17.93 16.43
CA PRO A 439 -18.35 -17.99 15.12
C PRO A 439 -19.65 -18.78 15.11
N LYS A 440 -19.72 -19.88 15.86
CA LYS A 440 -20.87 -20.79 15.89
C LYS A 440 -21.98 -20.28 16.81
N LEU A 441 -21.61 -19.48 17.81
CA LEU A 441 -22.53 -18.91 18.80
C LEU A 441 -23.03 -17.53 18.40
N PHE A 442 -22.47 -16.96 17.33
CA PHE A 442 -22.84 -15.66 16.81
C PHE A 442 -24.25 -15.65 16.19
N GLN A 443 -25.07 -14.70 16.61
CA GLN A 443 -26.45 -14.49 16.15
C GLN A 443 -26.65 -13.01 15.85
N GLY A 444 -25.85 -12.48 14.92
CA GLY A 444 -25.95 -11.10 14.45
C GLY A 444 -27.28 -10.80 13.76
N ASP A 445 -27.65 -9.52 13.70
CA ASP A 445 -28.87 -9.10 13.01
C ASP A 445 -28.70 -9.19 11.49
N ASN A 446 -29.50 -10.04 10.84
CA ASN A 446 -29.61 -10.12 9.38
C ASN A 446 -30.47 -8.98 8.79
N THR A 447 -31.07 -8.12 9.63
CA THR A 447 -32.06 -7.13 9.21
C THR A 447 -31.38 -5.77 8.96
N ARG A 448 -31.56 -5.25 7.74
CA ARG A 448 -31.17 -3.87 7.34
C ARG A 448 -31.96 -2.76 8.05
N ASN A 449 -32.73 -3.08 9.09
CA ASN A 449 -33.61 -2.13 9.79
C ASN A 449 -32.89 -1.54 11.00
N ALA A 450 -32.55 -0.26 10.90
CA ALA A 450 -31.72 0.48 11.85
C ALA A 450 -32.48 1.10 13.02
N GLU A 451 -33.71 0.66 13.34
CA GLU A 451 -34.63 1.44 14.18
C GLU A 451 -34.79 0.97 15.63
N GLN A 452 -34.27 -0.20 16.01
CA GLN A 452 -34.24 -0.61 17.42
C GLN A 452 -32.79 -0.75 17.91
N LYS A 453 -32.34 0.24 18.67
CA LYS A 453 -31.09 0.13 19.45
C LYS A 453 -31.34 -0.82 20.62
N GLU A 454 -31.18 -2.11 20.38
CA GLU A 454 -31.20 -3.14 21.41
C GLU A 454 -30.06 -2.90 22.41
N GLN A 455 -30.30 -3.13 23.72
CA GLN A 455 -29.27 -2.95 24.72
C GLN A 455 -28.29 -4.13 24.71
N LEU A 456 -26.98 -3.86 24.76
CA LEU A 456 -25.95 -4.89 24.73
C LEU A 456 -25.05 -4.82 25.98
N ALA A 457 -24.73 -5.98 26.54
CA ALA A 457 -23.67 -6.16 27.51
C ALA A 457 -22.34 -6.43 26.78
N GLN A 458 -21.23 -5.86 27.27
CA GLN A 458 -19.92 -6.03 26.66
C GLN A 458 -18.95 -6.76 27.58
N PHE A 459 -18.25 -7.74 26.99
CA PHE A 459 -17.27 -8.56 27.69
C PHE A 459 -15.96 -8.65 26.91
N GLN A 460 -14.85 -8.69 27.64
CA GLN A 460 -13.59 -9.21 27.12
C GLN A 460 -13.59 -10.73 27.29
N VAL A 461 -13.35 -11.44 26.20
CA VAL A 461 -13.20 -12.90 26.17
C VAL A 461 -11.77 -13.21 25.79
N GLU A 462 -11.09 -14.00 26.61
CA GLU A 462 -9.75 -14.50 26.32
C GLU A 462 -9.76 -16.03 26.27
N PHE A 463 -9.38 -16.59 25.11
CA PHE A 463 -9.09 -18.01 24.99
C PHE A 463 -7.59 -18.23 25.19
N LYS A 464 -7.23 -18.95 26.24
CA LYS A 464 -5.84 -19.27 26.59
C LYS A 464 -5.39 -20.55 25.89
N PRO A 465 -4.09 -20.68 25.53
CA PRO A 465 -3.53 -21.95 25.11
C PRO A 465 -3.84 -23.05 26.14
N GLY A 466 -4.35 -24.19 25.68
CA GLY A 466 -4.81 -25.28 26.56
C GLY A 466 -6.32 -25.28 26.85
N GLY A 467 -7.10 -24.42 26.18
CA GLY A 467 -8.56 -24.51 26.15
C GLY A 467 -9.30 -23.82 27.30
N LYS A 468 -8.60 -23.09 28.17
CA LYS A 468 -9.24 -22.28 29.21
C LYS A 468 -9.84 -21.02 28.59
N VAL A 469 -11.07 -20.68 29.00
CA VAL A 469 -11.77 -19.45 28.59
C VAL A 469 -11.96 -18.54 29.79
N GLU A 470 -11.61 -17.26 29.63
CA GLU A 470 -11.83 -16.22 30.64
C GLU A 470 -12.75 -15.15 30.08
N VAL A 471 -13.76 -14.77 30.87
CA VAL A 471 -14.76 -13.74 30.49
C VAL A 471 -14.79 -12.67 31.58
N THR A 472 -14.53 -11.43 31.19
CA THR A 472 -14.52 -10.28 32.11
C THR A 472 -15.34 -9.11 31.54
N PRO A 473 -15.91 -8.24 32.38
CA PRO A 473 -16.57 -7.03 31.88
C PRO A 473 -15.62 -6.17 31.05
N TRP A 474 -16.07 -5.72 29.87
CA TRP A 474 -15.25 -4.91 28.98
C TRP A 474 -14.93 -3.55 29.63
N GLN A 475 -13.65 -3.19 29.66
CA GLN A 475 -13.16 -1.94 30.28
C GLN A 475 -12.86 -0.84 29.26
N GLY A 476 -13.25 -1.03 28.00
CA GLY A 476 -12.85 -0.14 26.90
C GLY A 476 -11.47 -0.49 26.32
N TYR A 477 -11.11 0.24 25.27
CA TYR A 477 -9.77 0.15 24.67
C TYR A 477 -8.79 0.84 25.62
N ARG A 478 -7.75 0.12 26.05
CA ARG A 478 -6.64 0.65 26.84
C ARG A 478 -5.43 0.90 25.97
#